data_AF-A0A7J8WRA9-F1
#
_entry.id   AF-A0A7J8WRA9-F1
#
_cell.length_a   1.000
_cell.length_b   1.000
_cell.length_c   1.000
_cell.angle_alpha   90.00
_cell.angle_beta   90.00
_cell.angle_gamma   90.00
#
_symmetry.space_group_name_H-M   'P 1'
#
loop_
_entity.id
_entity.type
_entity.pdbx_description
1 polymer ?
#
loop_
_entity_poly.entity_id
_entity_poly.type
_entity_poly.pdbx_seq_one_letter_code
_entity_poly.pdbx_strand_id
1 'polypeptide(L)'
;MKKAKEITILCDAKVSLIIFGSSGKMHEYCSPSTKDNCSSLKTKTLQNLSNEIDRIKKENDNMQIELRHLKGEDITSLPYKELMAIEDALENGLTYTKFLEEDYKQLSFILVFILLQTSLTLYFKKTIDARSDNEVTGDLHCDNTESH
;
A
#
# COMPACT_ATOMS: atom_id res chain seq x y z
N MET A 1 -9.41 31.66 -13.51
CA MET A 1 -9.35 32.74 -14.53
C MET A 1 -10.31 33.91 -14.25
N LYS A 2 -11.61 33.69 -13.94
CA LYS A 2 -12.58 34.79 -13.69
C LYS A 2 -12.11 35.81 -12.63
N LYS A 3 -11.71 35.35 -11.45
CA LYS A 3 -11.18 36.22 -10.38
C LYS A 3 -9.93 37.03 -10.78
N ALA A 4 -9.02 36.43 -11.55
CA ALA A 4 -7.82 37.12 -12.02
C ALA A 4 -8.17 38.26 -13.00
N LYS A 5 -9.20 38.07 -13.82
CA LYS A 5 -9.76 39.12 -14.70
C LYS A 5 -10.43 40.24 -13.92
N GLU A 6 -11.23 39.91 -12.91
CA GLU A 6 -11.87 40.89 -12.02
C GLU A 6 -10.85 41.78 -11.31
N ILE A 7 -9.81 41.18 -10.72
CA ILE A 7 -8.73 41.93 -10.03
C ILE A 7 -7.97 42.85 -11.01
N THR A 8 -7.70 42.37 -12.23
CA THR A 8 -7.03 43.19 -13.26
C THR A 8 -7.86 44.44 -13.59
N ILE A 9 -9.18 44.33 -13.70
CA ILE A 9 -10.07 45.43 -14.09
C ILE A 9 -10.32 46.39 -12.93
N LEU A 10 -10.62 45.86 -11.73
CA LEU A 10 -11.01 46.68 -10.57
C LEU A 10 -9.85 47.48 -9.98
N CYS A 11 -8.64 46.95 -10.06
CA CYS A 11 -7.46 47.52 -9.40
C CYS A 11 -6.38 48.01 -10.38
N ASP A 12 -6.62 47.95 -11.69
CA ASP A 12 -5.61 48.16 -12.75
C ASP A 12 -4.30 47.37 -12.50
N ALA A 13 -4.45 46.15 -11.96
CA ALA A 13 -3.34 45.34 -11.50
C ALA A 13 -2.68 44.55 -12.65
N LYS A 14 -1.36 44.44 -12.62
CA LYS A 14 -0.58 43.58 -13.53
C LYS A 14 -0.60 42.14 -13.02
N VAL A 15 -1.37 41.27 -13.68
CA VAL A 15 -1.57 39.87 -13.26
C VAL A 15 -1.20 38.91 -14.40
N SER A 16 -0.38 37.91 -14.09
CA SER A 16 -0.03 36.79 -14.97
C SER A 16 -0.23 35.48 -14.21
N LEU A 17 -1.00 34.55 -14.78
CA LEU A 17 -1.40 33.29 -14.16
C LEU A 17 -1.32 32.15 -15.18
N ILE A 18 -0.63 31.07 -14.80
CA ILE A 18 -0.52 29.83 -15.58
C ILE A 18 -0.94 28.68 -14.66
N ILE A 19 -1.85 27.81 -15.13
CA ILE A 19 -2.35 26.65 -14.39
C ILE A 19 -2.18 25.41 -15.25
N PHE A 20 -1.58 24.37 -14.67
CA PHE A 20 -1.52 23.03 -15.26
C PHE A 20 -2.57 22.13 -14.58
N GLY A 21 -3.51 21.61 -15.36
CA GLY A 21 -4.46 20.62 -14.87
C GLY A 21 -3.85 19.21 -14.85
N SER A 22 -4.41 18.32 -14.03
CA SER A 22 -4.02 16.90 -13.97
C SER A 22 -4.23 16.14 -15.28
N SER A 23 -5.08 16.65 -16.18
CA SER A 23 -5.28 16.14 -17.54
C SER A 23 -4.21 16.58 -18.55
N GLY A 24 -3.19 17.32 -18.11
CA GLY A 24 -2.16 17.90 -18.99
C GLY A 24 -2.60 19.15 -19.73
N LYS A 25 -3.84 19.62 -19.55
CA LYS A 25 -4.32 20.87 -20.15
C LYS A 25 -3.74 22.08 -19.41
N MET A 26 -3.14 22.98 -20.17
CA MET A 26 -2.63 24.27 -19.66
C MET A 26 -3.68 25.36 -19.88
N HIS A 27 -3.96 26.13 -18.82
CA HIS A 27 -4.82 27.30 -18.87
C HIS A 27 -4.02 28.53 -18.45
N GLU A 28 -4.19 29.64 -19.15
CA GLU A 28 -3.46 30.88 -18.87
C GLU A 28 -4.38 32.10 -18.82
N TYR A 29 -3.95 33.13 -18.08
CA TYR A 29 -4.52 34.46 -18.09
C TYR A 29 -3.42 35.49 -17.87
N CYS A 30 -3.31 36.45 -18.77
CA CYS A 30 -2.30 37.50 -18.71
C CYS A 30 -2.93 38.85 -19.04
N SER A 31 -2.70 39.84 -18.17
CA SER A 31 -3.19 41.20 -18.39
C SER A 31 -2.56 41.82 -19.63
N PRO A 32 -3.19 42.82 -20.28
CA PRO A 32 -2.68 43.42 -21.51
C PRO A 32 -1.23 43.93 -21.40
N SER A 33 -0.85 44.41 -20.21
CA SER A 33 0.46 44.96 -19.87
C SER A 33 1.51 43.92 -19.46
N THR A 34 1.17 42.63 -19.38
CA THR A 34 2.07 41.55 -18.93
C THR A 34 2.27 40.42 -19.95
N LYS A 35 1.80 40.61 -21.19
CA LYS A 35 1.87 39.58 -22.26
C LYS A 35 3.29 39.04 -22.50
N ASP A 36 4.31 39.89 -22.46
CA ASP A 36 5.70 39.47 -22.68
C ASP A 36 6.28 38.71 -21.47
N ASN A 37 5.89 39.10 -20.26
CA ASN A 37 6.29 38.39 -19.04
C ASN A 37 5.64 37.00 -18.99
N CYS A 38 4.40 36.91 -19.45
CA CYS A 38 3.63 35.68 -19.53
C CYS A 38 4.27 34.64 -20.47
N SER A 39 4.73 35.05 -21.66
CA SER A 39 5.43 34.15 -22.58
C SER A 39 6.75 33.66 -21.98
N SER A 40 7.53 34.54 -21.34
CA SER A 40 8.78 34.16 -20.68
C SER A 40 8.57 33.18 -19.53
N LEU A 41 7.54 33.40 -18.70
CA LEU A 41 7.18 32.50 -17.59
C LEU A 41 6.78 31.11 -18.09
N LYS A 42 6.00 31.03 -19.18
CA LYS A 42 5.67 29.74 -19.80
C LYS A 42 6.91 29.02 -20.28
N THR A 43 7.77 29.69 -21.04
CA THR A 43 8.98 29.06 -21.60
C THR A 43 9.85 28.49 -20.49
N LYS A 44 10.10 29.27 -19.42
CA LYS A 44 10.88 28.79 -18.26
C LYS A 44 10.20 27.61 -17.56
N THR A 45 8.89 27.68 -17.36
CA THR A 45 8.14 26.61 -16.68
C THR A 45 8.11 25.32 -17.51
N LEU A 46 7.89 25.43 -18.82
CA LEU A 46 7.90 24.29 -19.74
C LEU A 46 9.30 23.68 -19.84
N GLN A 47 10.36 24.50 -19.88
CA GLN A 47 11.74 24.01 -19.85
C GLN A 47 12.04 23.26 -18.55
N ASN A 48 11.66 23.83 -17.40
CA ASN A 48 11.85 23.18 -16.11
C ASN A 48 11.10 21.85 -16.02
N LEU A 49 9.84 21.82 -16.48
CA LEU A 49 9.05 20.60 -16.49
C LEU A 49 9.62 19.54 -17.45
N SER A 50 10.11 19.95 -18.63
CA SER A 50 10.78 19.05 -19.56
C SER A 50 12.02 18.43 -18.94
N ASN A 51 12.86 19.25 -18.29
CA ASN A 51 14.07 18.77 -17.62
C ASN A 51 13.73 17.78 -16.50
N GLU A 52 12.66 18.04 -15.75
CA GLU A 52 12.20 17.16 -14.69
C GLU A 52 11.68 15.83 -15.25
N ILE A 53 10.93 15.86 -16.35
CA ILE A 53 10.49 14.66 -17.05
C ILE A 53 11.69 13.84 -17.52
N ASP A 54 12.70 14.48 -18.11
CA ASP A 54 13.89 13.79 -18.61
C ASP A 54 14.72 13.20 -17.45
N ARG A 55 14.78 13.91 -16.32
CA ARG A 55 15.40 13.40 -15.08
C ARG A 55 14.69 12.14 -14.58
N ILE A 56 13.37 12.19 -14.45
CA ILE A 56 12.55 11.06 -13.96
C ILE A 56 12.64 9.88 -14.93
N LYS A 57 12.60 10.13 -16.24
CA LYS A 57 12.77 9.07 -17.25
C LYS A 57 14.11 8.37 -17.10
N LYS A 58 15.19 9.14 -16.98
CA LYS A 58 16.53 8.58 -16.80
C LYS A 58 16.64 7.76 -15.52
N GLU A 59 16.06 8.24 -14.43
CA GLU A 59 16.02 7.49 -13.16
C GLU A 59 15.23 6.18 -13.31
N ASN A 60 14.07 6.22 -13.96
CA ASN A 60 13.27 5.03 -14.25
C ASN A 60 14.02 4.03 -15.15
N ASP A 61 14.71 4.51 -16.18
CA ASP A 61 15.52 3.65 -17.05
C ASP A 61 16.65 2.98 -16.28
N ASN A 62 17.32 3.71 -15.38
CA ASN A 62 18.34 3.17 -14.48
C ASN A 62 17.76 2.11 -13.53
N MET A 63 16.61 2.38 -12.92
CA MET A 63 15.94 1.41 -12.04
C MET A 63 15.53 0.14 -12.80
N GLN A 64 15.10 0.27 -14.05
CA GLN A 64 14.79 -0.89 -14.88
C GLN A 64 16.01 -1.73 -15.22
N ILE A 65 17.17 -1.09 -15.44
CA ILE A 65 18.46 -1.79 -15.62
C ILE A 65 18.80 -2.56 -14.34
N GLU A 66 18.73 -1.92 -13.18
CA GLU A 66 19.02 -2.56 -11.89
C GLU A 66 18.10 -3.75 -11.62
N LEU A 67 16.80 -3.62 -11.91
CA LEU A 67 15.83 -4.71 -11.79
C LEU A 67 16.16 -5.90 -12.70
N ARG A 68 16.66 -5.66 -13.92
CA ARG A 68 17.11 -6.73 -14.81
C ARG A 68 18.31 -7.47 -14.22
N HIS A 69 19.30 -6.73 -13.70
CA HIS A 69 20.47 -7.33 -13.06
C HIS A 69 20.09 -8.18 -11.83
N LEU A 70 19.18 -7.69 -10.99
CA LEU A 70 18.67 -8.44 -9.84
C LEU A 70 17.91 -9.71 -10.25
N LYS A 71 17.32 -9.74 -11.45
CA LYS A 71 16.69 -10.94 -12.03
C LYS A 71 17.69 -11.89 -12.70
N GLY A 72 18.98 -11.55 -12.74
CA GLY A 72 20.01 -12.33 -13.41
C GLY A 72 20.11 -12.06 -14.92
N GLU A 73 19.49 -11.00 -15.43
CA GLU A 73 19.58 -10.56 -16.83
C GLU A 73 20.75 -9.58 -17.02
N ASP A 74 21.37 -9.54 -18.21
CA ASP A 74 22.48 -8.62 -18.59
C ASP A 74 23.75 -8.65 -17.68
N ILE A 75 23.84 -9.60 -16.75
CA ILE A 75 24.87 -9.70 -15.71
C ILE A 75 26.30 -9.96 -16.21
N THR A 76 26.46 -10.55 -17.39
CA THR A 76 27.79 -10.96 -17.92
C THR A 76 28.68 -9.77 -18.26
N SER A 77 28.08 -8.59 -18.44
CA SER A 77 28.76 -7.34 -18.78
C SER A 77 29.23 -6.55 -17.55
N LEU A 78 28.79 -6.94 -16.35
CA LEU A 78 29.03 -6.19 -15.12
C LEU A 78 30.38 -6.52 -14.50
N PRO A 79 31.05 -5.53 -13.86
CA PRO A 79 32.28 -5.78 -13.14
C PRO A 79 32.02 -6.60 -11.87
N TYR A 80 33.03 -7.36 -11.45
CA TYR A 80 32.95 -8.25 -10.28
C TYR A 80 32.41 -7.56 -9.00
N LYS A 81 32.77 -6.29 -8.77
CA LYS A 81 32.29 -5.52 -7.62
C LYS A 81 30.77 -5.33 -7.62
N GLU A 82 30.17 -5.12 -8.80
CA GLU A 82 28.72 -4.98 -8.93
C GLU A 82 28.02 -6.33 -8.78
N LEU A 83 28.63 -7.42 -9.27
CA LEU A 83 28.12 -8.78 -9.03
C LEU A 83 28.06 -9.11 -7.54
N MET A 84 29.10 -8.79 -6.76
CA MET A 84 29.10 -9.02 -5.31
C MET A 84 27.97 -8.27 -4.61
N ALA A 85 27.70 -7.03 -5.03
CA ALA A 85 26.60 -6.25 -4.45
C ALA A 85 25.23 -6.87 -4.76
N ILE A 86 25.04 -7.40 -5.97
CA ILE A 86 23.82 -8.12 -6.36
C ILE A 86 23.67 -9.42 -5.56
N GLU A 87 24.75 -10.18 -5.40
CA GLU A 87 24.77 -11.42 -4.62
C GLU A 87 24.39 -11.16 -3.16
N ASP A 88 25.02 -10.17 -2.51
CA ASP A 88 24.70 -9.78 -1.13
C ASP A 88 23.24 -9.31 -0.98
N ALA A 89 22.74 -8.49 -1.91
CA ALA A 89 21.34 -8.06 -1.90
C ALA A 89 20.37 -9.25 -2.01
N LEU A 90 20.67 -10.22 -2.88
CA LEU A 90 19.85 -11.41 -3.08
C LEU A 90 19.91 -12.36 -1.88
N GLU A 91 21.09 -12.56 -1.30
CA GLU A 91 21.26 -13.41 -0.12
C GLU A 91 20.54 -12.83 1.11
N ASN A 92 20.63 -11.51 1.32
CA ASN A 92 19.90 -10.82 2.37
C ASN A 92 18.38 -10.93 2.16
N GLY A 93 17.90 -10.70 0.94
CA GLY A 93 16.49 -10.86 0.58
C GLY A 93 15.99 -12.30 0.80
N LEU A 94 16.77 -13.30 0.37
CA LEU A 94 16.44 -14.71 0.55
C LEU A 94 16.37 -15.09 2.02
N THR A 95 17.35 -14.66 2.82
CA THR A 95 17.39 -14.91 4.27
C THR A 95 16.14 -14.35 4.95
N TYR A 96 15.74 -13.12 4.60
CA TYR A 96 14.52 -12.51 5.12
C TYR A 96 13.25 -13.29 4.72
N THR A 97 13.13 -13.70 3.45
CA THR A 97 11.95 -14.47 3.00
C THR A 97 11.83 -15.82 3.71
N LYS A 98 12.95 -16.52 3.94
CA LYS A 98 12.98 -17.78 4.70
C LYS A 98 12.60 -17.58 6.15
N PHE A 99 13.11 -16.53 6.79
CA PHE A 99 12.74 -16.16 8.15
C PHE A 99 11.23 -15.98 8.28
N LEU A 100 10.61 -15.23 7.37
CA LEU A 100 9.15 -15.06 7.36
C LEU A 100 8.42 -16.39 7.14
N GLU A 101 8.89 -17.24 6.23
CA GLU A 101 8.26 -18.54 5.96
C GLU A 101 8.26 -19.44 7.21
N GLU A 102 9.34 -19.42 7.99
CA GLU A 102 9.43 -20.13 9.27
C GLU A 102 8.46 -19.57 10.31
N ASP A 103 8.35 -18.25 10.43
CA ASP A 103 7.39 -17.59 11.32
C ASP A 103 5.94 -17.96 10.95
N TYR A 104 5.58 -17.93 9.66
CA TYR A 104 4.25 -18.32 9.19
C TYR A 104 3.96 -19.80 9.47
N LYS A 105 4.94 -20.69 9.30
CA LYS A 105 4.80 -22.12 9.64
C LYS A 105 4.58 -22.31 11.13
N GLN A 106 5.32 -21.59 11.97
CA GLN A 106 5.16 -21.64 13.42
C GLN A 106 3.77 -21.14 13.84
N LEU A 107 3.34 -19.98 13.32
CA LEU A 107 2.00 -19.45 13.58
C LEU A 107 0.91 -20.43 13.16
N SER A 108 1.05 -21.04 11.98
CA SER A 108 0.11 -22.04 11.49
C SER A 108 0.02 -23.24 12.44
N PHE A 109 1.14 -23.72 12.98
CA PHE A 109 1.15 -24.83 13.94
C PHE A 109 0.45 -24.45 15.24
N ILE A 110 0.75 -23.26 15.79
CA ILE A 110 0.12 -22.73 17.00
C ILE A 110 -1.40 -22.61 16.80
N LEU A 111 -1.85 -22.09 15.66
CA LEU A 111 -3.27 -21.94 15.35
C LEU A 111 -4.00 -23.30 15.35
N VAL A 112 -3.43 -24.31 14.70
CA VAL A 112 -3.99 -25.67 14.67
C VAL A 112 -4.10 -26.25 16.09
N PHE A 113 -3.07 -26.07 16.91
CA PHE A 113 -3.10 -26.53 18.31
C PHE A 113 -4.20 -25.84 19.12
N ILE A 114 -4.34 -24.51 18.99
CA ILE A 114 -5.38 -23.74 19.67
C ILE A 114 -6.78 -24.19 19.24
N LEU A 115 -7.00 -24.39 17.94
CA LEU A 115 -8.29 -24.85 17.40
C LEU A 115 -8.66 -26.24 17.91
N LEU A 116 -7.70 -27.17 17.95
CA LEU A 116 -7.91 -28.52 18.47
C LEU A 116 -8.26 -28.47 19.97
N GLN A 117 -7.50 -27.69 20.75
CA GLN A 117 -7.71 -27.55 22.18
C GLN A 117 -9.07 -26.91 22.49
N THR A 118 -9.47 -25.89 21.72
CA THR A 118 -10.78 -25.22 21.85
C THR A 118 -11.92 -26.18 21.52
N SER A 119 -11.78 -26.98 20.47
CA SER A 119 -12.77 -27.97 20.06
C SER A 119 -12.96 -29.04 21.14
N LEU A 120 -11.86 -29.56 21.70
CA LEU A 120 -11.90 -30.55 22.77
C LEU A 120 -12.53 -29.98 24.04
N THR A 121 -12.15 -28.75 24.42
CA THR A 121 -12.72 -28.05 25.58
C THR A 121 -14.22 -27.85 25.43
N LEU A 122 -14.69 -27.44 24.24
CA LEU A 122 -16.10 -27.26 23.96
C LEU A 122 -16.88 -28.59 23.99
N TYR A 123 -16.29 -29.67 23.46
CA TYR A 123 -16.87 -31.00 23.51
C TYR A 123 -17.11 -31.46 24.96
N PHE A 124 -16.07 -31.39 25.81
CA PHE A 124 -16.21 -31.75 27.23
C PHE A 124 -17.21 -30.87 27.96
N LYS A 125 -17.19 -29.55 27.72
CA LYS A 125 -18.15 -28.61 28.33
C LYS A 125 -19.58 -29.00 27.99
N LYS A 126 -19.87 -29.30 26.72
CA LYS A 126 -21.19 -29.74 26.25
C LYS A 126 -21.62 -31.07 26.88
N THR A 127 -20.69 -32.02 27.06
CA THR A 127 -20.98 -33.30 27.73
C THR A 127 -21.29 -33.13 29.22
N ILE A 128 -20.58 -32.23 29.90
CA ILE A 128 -20.83 -31.91 31.32
C ILE A 128 -22.18 -31.21 31.48
N ASP A 129 -22.47 -30.21 30.65
CA ASP A 129 -23.73 -29.46 30.70
C ASP A 129 -24.92 -30.40 30.41
N ALA A 130 -24.80 -31.31 29.44
CA ALA A 130 -25.83 -32.33 29.17
C ALA A 130 -26.05 -33.33 30.32
N ARG A 131 -25.02 -33.61 31.12
CA ARG A 131 -25.15 -34.46 32.32
C ARG A 131 -25.86 -33.73 33.45
N SER A 132 -25.60 -32.43 33.60
CA SER A 132 -26.28 -31.57 34.59
C SER A 132 -27.78 -31.45 34.32
N ASP A 133 -28.20 -31.31 33.06
CA ASP A 133 -29.63 -31.16 32.71
C ASP A 133 -30.44 -32.46 32.94
N ASN A 134 -29.81 -33.62 32.73
CA ASN A 134 -30.43 -34.94 32.99
C ASN A 134 -30.59 -35.23 34.49
N GLU A 135 -29.73 -34.69 35.34
CA GLU A 135 -29.83 -34.84 36.80
C GLU A 135 -30.96 -33.96 37.37
N VAL A 136 -31.25 -32.80 36.76
CA VAL A 136 -32.34 -31.89 37.17
C VAL A 136 -33.73 -32.35 36.69
N THR A 137 -33.82 -33.07 35.56
CA THR A 137 -35.10 -33.59 35.03
C THR A 137 -35.51 -34.95 35.59
N GLY A 138 -34.60 -35.68 36.24
CA GLY A 138 -34.89 -36.95 36.92
C GLY A 138 -35.72 -36.83 38.21
N ASP A 139 -35.82 -35.62 38.79
CA ASP A 139 -36.46 -35.38 40.09
C ASP A 139 -37.94 -34.93 40.03
N LEU A 140 -38.61 -35.04 38.87
CA LEU A 140 -40.01 -34.60 38.71
C LEU A 140 -41.05 -35.72 38.47
N HIS A 141 -40.71 -36.98 38.76
CA HIS A 141 -41.69 -38.06 38.70
C HIS A 141 -41.56 -39.07 39.83
N CYS A 142 -42.10 -38.73 41.00
CA CYS A 142 -42.74 -39.65 41.94
C CYS A 142 -43.31 -38.81 43.09
N ASP A 143 -44.56 -38.37 42.97
CA ASP A 143 -45.48 -38.31 44.11
C ASP A 143 -46.87 -37.99 43.53
N ASN A 144 -47.65 -39.05 43.31
CA ASN A 144 -49.10 -39.11 43.49
C ASN A 144 -49.66 -40.36 42.79
N THR A 145 -49.74 -41.49 43.53
CA THR A 145 -50.83 -42.48 43.41
C THR A 145 -50.94 -43.30 44.70
N GLU A 146 -51.87 -42.84 45.55
CA GLU A 146 -52.85 -43.55 46.38
C GLU A 146 -52.84 -45.08 46.62
N SER A 147 -53.29 -45.40 47.84
CA SER A 147 -54.12 -46.55 48.27
C SER A 147 -53.43 -47.92 48.33
N HIS A 148 -53.53 -48.69 49.43
CA HIS A 148 -54.74 -49.02 50.21
C HIS A 148 -54.41 -49.50 51.62
#